data_AF-A0A7S2W9T9-F1
#
_entry.id   AF-A0A7S2W9T9-F1
#
_cell.length_a   1.000
_cell.length_b   1.000
_cell.length_c   1.000
_cell.angle_alpha   90.00
_cell.angle_beta   90.00
_cell.angle_gamma   90.00
#
_symmetry.space_group_name_H-M   'P 1'
#
loop_
_entity.id
_entity.type
_entity.pdbx_description
1 polymer ?
#
loop_
_entity_poly.entity_id
_entity_poly.type
_entity_poly.pdbx_seq_one_letter_code
_entity_poly.pdbx_strand_id
1 'polypeptide(L)'
;MIVVKVRTKDGEVSIDVAEDGDGLFDIVRDSLGIEEGRTFELLRGFPPKAIEVKSGETARQLGIRNNERLILRLGEEQTGAQQYVRRRRGPNKKKKSAGETKRDISESLIKAFQGGPRDNVSVFLRGASRQAVKTQYEKRAGNDRFKAAREGKFRIVGESCTDDEHGARNVEIEYATGSRGAKSRDEVKLLPEEILKATITYLMTASNESELCQVRENLRPHVMAEISPSTFWSLVHVCGGGMDLETKLCSLLPELDWTFLKSRKRTISEKAAQALENERLVKEEKRRLEEDKSRKRAKRVRGSTSHEGGECDAPAGIKKMPEDQQVSDLLGETKRSTRKFFALVGIDPPNVFSVASLDADVFIKALCELKGGQLTEAQAEEKLEAIRKHSASALFEQIVGRGEDELEILKNTCGVSTPFDLFRLKVPGRDMMVSKDLSVDLSIVRSWQKQAQEAVGKYEWLKQIRTLG
;
A
#
# COMPACT_ATOMS: atom_id res chain seq x y z
N MET A 1 -3.44 -4.48 -27.84
CA MET A 1 -2.09 -4.11 -28.33
C MET A 1 -1.22 -3.93 -27.12
N ILE A 2 -0.16 -4.72 -27.02
CA ILE A 2 0.81 -4.72 -25.91
C ILE A 2 2.06 -4.01 -26.40
N VAL A 3 2.52 -3.00 -25.66
CA VAL A 3 3.81 -2.35 -25.91
C VAL A 3 4.89 -3.15 -25.16
N VAL A 4 5.83 -3.77 -25.88
CA VAL A 4 6.94 -4.52 -25.28
C VAL A 4 8.23 -3.70 -25.43
N LYS A 5 9.00 -3.56 -24.35
CA LYS A 5 10.27 -2.83 -24.37
C LYS A 5 11.43 -3.81 -24.51
N VAL A 6 12.06 -3.87 -25.67
CA VAL A 6 13.18 -4.76 -25.95
C VAL A 6 14.49 -4.00 -25.81
N ARG A 7 15.34 -4.43 -24.87
CA ARG A 7 16.67 -3.87 -24.66
C ARG A 7 17.68 -4.61 -25.51
N THR A 8 18.30 -3.89 -26.44
CA THR A 8 19.43 -4.34 -27.27
C THR A 8 20.75 -3.82 -26.70
N LYS A 9 21.88 -4.09 -27.37
CA LYS A 9 23.18 -3.50 -27.01
C LYS A 9 23.20 -1.98 -27.25
N ASP A 10 22.44 -1.51 -28.24
CA ASP A 10 22.46 -0.12 -28.72
C ASP A 10 21.41 0.76 -28.01
N GLY A 11 20.42 0.16 -27.33
CA GLY A 11 19.39 0.94 -26.63
C GLY A 11 18.19 0.12 -26.16
N GLU A 12 17.11 0.80 -25.84
CA GLU A 12 15.79 0.22 -25.53
C GLU A 12 14.83 0.64 -26.65
N VAL A 13 14.22 -0.33 -27.33
CA VAL A 13 13.25 -0.12 -28.42
C VAL A 13 11.89 -0.56 -27.92
N SER A 14 10.85 0.26 -28.14
CA SER A 14 9.47 -0.12 -27.83
C SER A 14 8.82 -0.67 -29.09
N ILE A 15 8.26 -1.88 -29.00
CA ILE A 15 7.65 -2.62 -30.10
C ILE A 15 6.19 -2.87 -29.76
N ASP A 16 5.29 -2.49 -30.66
CA ASP A 16 3.86 -2.74 -30.51
C ASP A 16 3.53 -4.14 -31.02
N VAL A 17 2.95 -4.97 -30.15
CA VAL A 17 2.66 -6.37 -30.39
C VAL A 17 1.16 -6.62 -30.25
N ALA A 18 0.53 -7.26 -31.24
CA ALA A 18 -0.86 -7.69 -31.13
C ALA A 18 -1.01 -8.81 -30.08
N GLU A 19 -2.09 -8.79 -29.30
CA GLU A 19 -2.30 -9.75 -28.20
C GLU A 19 -2.49 -11.19 -28.68
N ASP A 20 -3.27 -11.35 -29.75
CA ASP A 20 -3.66 -12.63 -30.33
C ASP A 20 -3.28 -12.70 -31.83
N GLY A 21 -2.17 -12.05 -32.22
CA GLY A 21 -1.70 -11.94 -33.61
C GLY A 21 -0.45 -12.77 -33.91
N ASP A 22 0.46 -12.20 -34.71
CA ASP A 22 1.69 -12.89 -35.12
C ASP A 22 2.57 -13.26 -33.92
N GLY A 23 3.42 -14.28 -34.13
CA GLY A 23 4.35 -14.74 -33.10
C GLY A 23 5.26 -13.62 -32.62
N LEU A 24 5.44 -13.50 -31.30
CA LEU A 24 6.27 -12.44 -30.71
C LEU A 24 7.65 -12.34 -31.35
N PHE A 25 8.27 -13.49 -31.66
CA PHE A 25 9.61 -13.55 -32.23
C PHE A 25 9.65 -12.99 -33.64
N ASP A 26 8.61 -13.18 -34.44
CA ASP A 26 8.57 -12.68 -35.82
C ASP A 26 8.41 -11.16 -35.80
N ILE A 27 7.51 -10.63 -34.97
CA ILE A 27 7.35 -9.18 -34.78
C ILE A 27 8.64 -8.52 -34.29
N VAL A 28 9.33 -9.14 -33.33
CA VAL A 28 10.61 -8.62 -32.81
C VAL A 28 11.71 -8.70 -33.87
N ARG A 29 11.76 -9.79 -34.66
CA ARG A 29 12.72 -9.95 -35.76
C ARG A 29 12.53 -8.86 -36.80
N ASP A 30 11.30 -8.64 -37.24
CA ASP A 30 10.94 -7.67 -38.27
C ASP A 30 11.18 -6.24 -37.78
N SER A 31 10.78 -5.93 -36.55
CA SER A 31 10.95 -4.58 -35.96
C SER A 31 12.41 -4.19 -35.74
N LEU A 32 13.29 -5.16 -35.50
CA LEU A 32 14.71 -4.92 -35.27
C LEU A 32 15.57 -5.16 -36.52
N GLY A 33 14.97 -5.55 -37.65
CA GLY A 33 15.68 -5.82 -38.90
C GLY A 33 16.72 -6.94 -38.77
N ILE A 34 16.42 -7.98 -37.98
CA ILE A 34 17.32 -9.11 -37.79
C ILE A 34 17.23 -10.03 -39.02
N GLU A 35 18.34 -10.22 -39.72
CA GLU A 35 18.43 -11.04 -40.94
C GLU A 35 17.91 -12.48 -40.74
N GLU A 36 17.18 -13.00 -41.73
CA GLU A 36 16.70 -14.38 -41.79
C GLU A 36 17.90 -15.35 -41.74
N GLY A 37 18.13 -15.98 -40.59
CA GLY A 37 19.26 -16.88 -40.35
C GLY A 37 20.05 -16.57 -39.08
N ARG A 38 19.93 -15.35 -38.54
CA ARG A 38 20.48 -15.02 -37.21
C ARG A 38 19.55 -15.51 -36.11
N THR A 39 20.05 -16.40 -35.26
CA THR A 39 19.33 -16.81 -34.05
C THR A 39 19.42 -15.69 -33.01
N PHE A 40 18.37 -15.53 -32.20
CA PHE A 40 18.38 -14.63 -31.05
C PHE A 40 17.57 -15.21 -29.90
N GLU A 41 17.90 -14.83 -28.68
CA GLU A 41 17.20 -15.21 -27.46
C GLU A 41 16.57 -13.97 -26.82
N LEU A 42 15.32 -14.12 -26.37
CA LEU A 42 14.65 -13.14 -25.51
C LEU A 42 14.71 -13.61 -24.06
N LEU A 43 15.23 -12.75 -23.18
CA LEU A 43 15.32 -13.01 -21.75
C LEU A 43 14.31 -12.14 -20.98
N ARG A 44 13.64 -12.73 -19.99
CA ARG A 44 12.64 -12.08 -19.13
C ARG A 44 13.10 -12.05 -17.66
N GLY A 45 12.78 -10.95 -16.98
CA GLY A 45 12.87 -10.83 -15.52
C GLY A 45 14.28 -10.65 -14.93
N PHE A 46 14.36 -10.63 -13.59
CA PHE A 46 15.61 -10.61 -12.84
C PHE A 46 15.58 -11.71 -11.76
N PRO A 47 16.40 -12.78 -11.86
CA PRO A 47 17.46 -12.99 -12.84
C PRO A 47 16.92 -13.26 -14.26
N PRO A 48 17.66 -12.88 -15.32
CA PRO A 48 17.21 -13.04 -16.69
C PRO A 48 17.08 -14.53 -17.03
N LYS A 49 15.87 -14.95 -17.40
CA LYS A 49 15.56 -16.31 -17.85
C LYS A 49 15.20 -16.27 -19.32
N ALA A 50 15.76 -17.19 -20.11
CA ALA A 50 15.35 -17.36 -21.50
C ALA A 50 13.88 -17.76 -21.55
N ILE A 51 13.15 -17.09 -22.45
CA ILE A 51 11.80 -17.50 -22.79
C ILE A 51 11.95 -18.65 -23.79
N GLU A 52 11.55 -19.85 -23.37
CA GLU A 52 11.43 -20.99 -24.27
C GLU A 52 10.22 -20.74 -25.17
N VAL A 53 10.46 -20.49 -26.45
CA VAL A 53 9.38 -20.18 -27.41
C VAL A 53 9.22 -21.30 -28.41
N LYS A 54 7.98 -21.76 -28.56
CA LYS A 54 7.58 -22.58 -29.71
C LYS A 54 7.13 -21.64 -30.82
N SER A 55 7.51 -21.96 -32.06
CA SER A 55 7.19 -21.15 -33.24
C SER A 55 5.68 -20.83 -33.28
N GLY A 56 5.33 -19.54 -33.38
CA GLY A 56 3.94 -19.07 -33.46
C GLY A 56 3.23 -18.75 -32.14
N GLU A 57 3.88 -18.86 -30.98
CA GLU A 57 3.26 -18.45 -29.71
C GLU A 57 3.10 -16.92 -29.60
N THR A 58 1.91 -16.48 -29.22
CA THR A 58 1.59 -15.05 -29.05
C THR A 58 2.17 -14.50 -27.75
N ALA A 59 2.32 -13.17 -27.66
CA ALA A 59 2.80 -12.51 -26.44
C ALA A 59 1.97 -12.88 -25.19
N ARG A 60 0.65 -13.05 -25.35
CA ARG A 60 -0.28 -13.43 -24.29
C ARG A 60 -0.04 -14.86 -23.79
N GLN A 61 0.23 -15.80 -24.70
CA GLN A 61 0.53 -17.20 -24.35
C GLN A 61 1.86 -17.31 -23.59
N LEU A 62 2.83 -16.47 -23.93
CA LEU A 62 4.11 -16.34 -23.21
C LEU A 62 3.99 -15.57 -21.87
N GLY A 63 2.78 -15.11 -21.54
CA GLY A 63 2.48 -14.37 -20.32
C GLY A 63 3.18 -13.01 -20.25
N ILE A 64 3.45 -12.38 -21.39
CA ILE A 64 4.09 -11.07 -21.49
C ILE A 64 3.03 -9.99 -21.29
N ARG A 65 3.31 -9.06 -20.38
CA ARG A 65 2.39 -7.96 -20.02
C ARG A 65 2.71 -6.69 -20.78
N ASN A 66 1.75 -5.76 -20.84
CA ASN A 66 1.96 -4.43 -21.39
C ASN A 66 3.07 -3.70 -20.62
N ASN A 67 3.97 -3.04 -21.35
CA ASN A 67 5.20 -2.40 -20.88
C ASN A 67 6.25 -3.35 -20.23
N GLU A 68 6.17 -4.65 -20.50
CA GLU A 68 7.19 -5.58 -20.01
C GLU A 68 8.54 -5.39 -20.74
N ARG A 69 9.63 -5.53 -19.97
CA ARG A 69 11.00 -5.37 -20.46
C ARG A 69 11.63 -6.71 -20.78
N LEU A 70 12.03 -6.88 -22.03
CA LEU A 70 12.76 -8.04 -22.52
C LEU A 70 14.20 -7.66 -22.85
N ILE A 71 15.13 -8.59 -22.71
CA ILE A 71 16.54 -8.39 -23.11
C ILE A 71 16.79 -9.28 -24.31
N LEU A 72 17.26 -8.70 -25.41
CA LEU A 72 17.59 -9.43 -26.63
C LEU A 72 19.07 -9.77 -26.68
N ARG A 73 19.37 -11.05 -26.97
CA ARG A 73 20.71 -11.57 -27.14
C ARG A 73 20.85 -12.18 -28.54
N LEU A 74 21.60 -11.55 -29.43
CA LEU A 74 21.90 -12.09 -30.76
C LEU A 74 22.86 -13.28 -30.63
N GLY A 75 22.58 -14.35 -31.39
CA GLY A 75 23.22 -15.67 -31.32
C GLY A 75 24.56 -15.80 -32.04
N GLU A 76 25.24 -14.68 -32.33
CA GLU A 76 26.60 -14.71 -32.86
C GLU A 76 27.61 -14.65 -31.72
N GLU A 77 28.56 -15.58 -31.76
CA GLU A 77 29.55 -15.93 -30.73
C GLU A 77 29.05 -16.88 -29.63
N GLN A 78 29.01 -18.17 -29.99
CA GLN A 78 29.60 -19.18 -29.11
C GLN A 78 31.12 -18.90 -28.98
N THR A 79 31.52 -17.74 -28.44
CA THR A 79 32.85 -17.61 -27.84
C THR A 79 32.85 -18.62 -26.69
N GLY A 80 33.66 -19.66 -26.89
CA GLY A 80 33.55 -20.96 -26.24
C GLY A 80 33.12 -20.86 -24.80
N ALA A 81 32.10 -21.65 -24.45
CA ALA A 81 31.64 -21.96 -23.11
C ALA A 81 32.49 -21.28 -22.03
N GLN A 82 32.20 -20.01 -21.76
CA GLN A 82 32.31 -19.53 -20.40
C GLN A 82 31.28 -20.36 -19.66
N GLN A 83 31.71 -21.57 -19.27
CA GLN A 83 31.29 -22.17 -18.04
C GLN A 83 31.24 -20.98 -17.10
N TYR A 84 30.02 -20.61 -16.71
CA TYR A 84 29.85 -20.08 -15.39
C TYR A 84 30.44 -21.18 -14.51
N VAL A 85 31.77 -21.11 -14.30
CA VAL A 85 32.40 -21.58 -13.08
C VAL A 85 31.45 -20.96 -12.09
N ARG A 86 30.58 -21.81 -11.53
CA ARG A 86 29.92 -21.53 -10.27
C ARG A 86 31.10 -21.16 -9.42
N ARG A 87 31.40 -19.86 -9.34
CA ARG A 87 32.26 -19.31 -8.32
C ARG A 87 31.51 -19.78 -7.11
N ARG A 88 31.94 -20.94 -6.58
CA ARG A 88 31.54 -21.48 -5.30
C ARG A 88 31.52 -20.23 -4.47
N ARG A 89 30.32 -19.78 -4.07
CA ARG A 89 30.15 -18.55 -3.31
C ARG A 89 31.19 -18.68 -2.22
N GLY A 90 32.25 -17.88 -2.32
CA GLY A 90 33.31 -17.91 -1.34
C GLY A 90 32.63 -17.79 0.02
N PRO A 91 33.10 -18.55 1.02
CA PRO A 91 32.41 -18.71 2.31
C PRO A 91 31.82 -17.37 2.71
N ASN A 92 30.49 -17.32 2.83
CA ASN A 92 29.67 -16.12 3.03
C ASN A 92 30.48 -15.04 3.74
N LYS A 93 31.10 -14.13 2.96
CA LYS A 93 31.81 -12.99 3.54
C LYS A 93 30.73 -12.24 4.28
N LYS A 94 30.76 -12.35 5.62
CA LYS A 94 29.80 -11.72 6.53
C LYS A 94 29.53 -10.33 5.97
N LYS A 95 28.28 -10.07 5.58
CA LYS A 95 27.87 -8.75 5.07
C LYS A 95 28.40 -7.75 6.09
N LYS A 96 29.40 -6.97 5.72
CA LYS A 96 29.96 -5.96 6.61
C LYS A 96 28.80 -5.03 6.93
N SER A 97 28.32 -5.07 8.17
CA SER A 97 27.35 -4.10 8.65
C SER A 97 27.96 -2.71 8.47
N ALA A 98 27.13 -1.67 8.39
CA ALA A 98 27.58 -0.30 8.19
C ALA A 98 28.40 0.28 9.37
N GLY A 99 28.85 -0.58 10.29
CA GLY A 99 29.34 -0.23 11.62
C GLY A 99 28.20 -0.27 12.64
N GLU A 100 28.51 -0.66 13.87
CA GLU A 100 27.57 -0.62 15.00
C GLU A 100 27.63 0.73 15.72
N THR A 101 28.73 1.46 15.58
CA THR A 101 28.92 2.76 16.25
C THR A 101 28.66 3.94 15.31
N LYS A 102 28.22 5.07 15.88
CA LYS A 102 28.07 6.33 15.13
C LYS A 102 29.36 6.76 14.43
N ARG A 103 30.51 6.46 15.05
CA ARG A 103 31.83 6.77 14.51
C ARG A 103 32.11 5.96 13.24
N ASP A 104 31.85 4.65 13.26
CA ASP A 104 32.03 3.79 12.09
C ASP A 104 31.15 4.22 10.91
N ILE A 105 29.89 4.59 11.20
CA ILE A 105 28.98 5.12 10.19
C ILE A 105 29.51 6.44 9.61
N SER A 106 30.04 7.33 10.45
CA SER A 106 30.62 8.60 10.01
C SER A 106 31.88 8.40 9.15
N GLU A 107 32.76 7.46 9.53
CA GLU A 107 33.96 7.15 8.75
C GLU A 107 33.60 6.48 7.42
N SER A 108 32.59 5.59 7.42
CA SER A 108 32.05 4.97 6.20
C SER A 108 31.41 6.01 5.29
N LEU A 109 30.73 7.01 5.85
CA LEU A 109 30.16 8.12 5.09
C LEU A 109 31.23 9.00 4.46
N ILE A 110 32.26 9.39 5.21
CA ILE A 110 33.39 10.19 4.69
C ILE A 110 34.09 9.43 3.56
N LYS A 111 34.38 8.14 3.76
CA LYS A 111 34.96 7.27 2.71
C LYS A 111 34.06 7.16 1.49
N ALA A 112 32.74 7.10 1.68
CA ALA A 112 31.78 7.05 0.57
C ALA A 112 31.78 8.35 -0.27
N PHE A 113 31.97 9.51 0.35
CA PHE A 113 32.05 10.79 -0.35
C PHE A 113 33.40 11.05 -1.03
N GLN A 114 34.50 10.53 -0.49
CA GLN A 114 35.86 10.66 -1.07
C GLN A 114 36.11 9.78 -2.30
N GLY A 115 35.08 9.17 -2.88
CA GLY A 115 35.25 8.26 -4.02
C GLY A 115 35.75 6.87 -3.64
N GLY A 116 35.59 6.46 -2.37
CA GLY A 116 35.89 5.11 -1.91
C GLY A 116 35.10 4.02 -2.65
N PRO A 117 35.42 2.74 -2.39
CA PRO A 117 34.84 1.60 -3.10
C PRO A 117 33.30 1.65 -3.13
N ARG A 118 32.71 1.28 -4.27
CA ARG A 118 31.26 1.26 -4.52
C ARG A 118 30.55 0.10 -3.80
N ASP A 119 30.75 0.01 -2.50
CA ASP A 119 30.05 -0.95 -1.65
C ASP A 119 28.58 -0.55 -1.50
N ASN A 120 27.67 -1.52 -1.35
CA ASN A 120 26.22 -1.26 -1.20
C ASN A 120 25.92 -0.28 -0.05
N VAL A 121 26.68 -0.36 1.06
CA VAL A 121 26.56 0.56 2.19
C VAL A 121 26.92 1.99 1.77
N SER A 122 27.99 2.18 1.02
CA SER A 122 28.41 3.52 0.53
C SER A 122 27.38 4.11 -0.44
N VAL A 123 26.71 3.29 -1.26
CA VAL A 123 25.66 3.71 -2.19
C VAL A 123 24.42 4.13 -1.40
N PHE A 124 24.02 3.34 -0.41
CA PHE A 124 22.92 3.66 0.48
C PHE A 124 23.17 4.96 1.25
N LEU A 125 24.34 5.10 1.89
CA LEU A 125 24.70 6.29 2.69
C LEU A 125 24.73 7.57 1.83
N ARG A 126 25.23 7.51 0.60
CA ARG A 126 25.16 8.63 -0.36
C ARG A 126 23.73 8.94 -0.79
N GLY A 127 22.90 7.91 -0.98
CA GLY A 127 21.47 8.07 -1.26
C GLY A 127 20.75 8.79 -0.12
N ALA A 128 20.88 8.26 1.10
CA ALA A 128 20.28 8.83 2.31
C ALA A 128 20.75 10.27 2.58
N SER A 129 22.05 10.55 2.38
CA SER A 129 22.59 11.90 2.57
C SER A 129 22.07 12.90 1.55
N ARG A 130 22.02 12.51 0.26
CA ARG A 130 21.41 13.35 -0.79
C ARG A 130 19.94 13.62 -0.49
N GLN A 131 19.21 12.61 -0.04
CA GLN A 131 17.81 12.77 0.34
C GLN A 131 17.66 13.71 1.55
N ALA A 132 18.46 13.54 2.59
CA ALA A 132 18.42 14.42 3.77
C ALA A 132 18.76 15.87 3.42
N VAL A 133 19.77 16.10 2.59
CA VAL A 133 20.14 17.44 2.10
C VAL A 133 19.00 18.03 1.27
N LYS A 134 18.38 17.24 0.37
CA LYS A 134 17.22 17.66 -0.42
C LYS A 134 16.06 18.08 0.49
N THR A 135 15.72 17.27 1.50
CA THR A 135 14.68 17.59 2.48
C THR A 135 14.99 18.88 3.25
N GLN A 136 16.25 19.13 3.62
CA GLN A 136 16.63 20.40 4.26
C GLN A 136 16.49 21.61 3.32
N TYR A 137 16.81 21.44 2.03
CA TYR A 137 16.58 22.49 1.04
C TYR A 137 15.08 22.75 0.82
N GLU A 138 14.26 21.70 0.71
CA GLU A 138 12.80 21.81 0.58
C GLU A 138 12.18 22.49 1.79
N LYS A 139 12.60 22.12 3.00
CA LYS A 139 12.18 22.76 4.24
C LYS A 139 12.57 24.24 4.31
N ARG A 140 13.79 24.58 3.89
CA ARG A 140 14.23 25.98 3.82
C ARG A 140 13.40 26.75 2.80
N ALA A 141 13.21 26.20 1.59
CA ALA A 141 12.39 26.80 0.55
C ALA A 141 10.94 26.97 1.00
N GLY A 142 10.34 25.99 1.66
CA GLY A 142 9.00 26.07 2.24
C GLY A 142 8.85 27.21 3.25
N ASN A 143 9.85 27.40 4.14
CA ASN A 143 9.88 28.53 5.06
C ASN A 143 10.02 29.88 4.35
N ASP A 144 10.85 29.95 3.31
CA ASP A 144 11.02 31.16 2.51
C ASP A 144 9.73 31.51 1.74
N ARG A 145 9.06 30.52 1.13
CA ARG A 145 7.74 30.67 0.48
C ARG A 145 6.70 31.20 1.46
N PHE A 146 6.57 30.55 2.61
CA PHE A 146 5.60 30.94 3.65
C PHE A 146 5.86 32.37 4.14
N LYS A 147 7.12 32.71 4.40
CA LYS A 147 7.50 34.06 4.81
C LYS A 147 7.18 35.10 3.74
N ALA A 148 7.52 34.82 2.48
CA ALA A 148 7.26 35.74 1.38
C ALA A 148 5.76 35.95 1.15
N ALA A 149 4.95 34.89 1.20
CA ALA A 149 3.50 34.97 1.08
C ALA A 149 2.87 35.80 2.21
N ARG A 150 3.30 35.57 3.45
CA ARG A 150 2.85 36.31 4.63
C ARG A 150 3.22 37.80 4.57
N GLU A 151 4.39 38.11 4.02
CA GLU A 151 4.85 39.50 3.84
C GLU A 151 4.31 40.15 2.55
N GLY A 152 3.58 39.40 1.70
CA GLY A 152 3.14 39.89 0.38
C GLY A 152 4.29 40.16 -0.59
N LYS A 153 5.48 39.58 -0.35
CA LYS A 153 6.71 39.79 -1.14
C LYS A 153 6.88 38.71 -2.19
N PHE A 154 5.88 38.53 -3.02
CA PHE A 154 5.91 37.65 -4.18
C PHE A 154 5.31 38.36 -5.38
N ARG A 155 5.66 37.90 -6.57
CA ARG A 155 5.15 38.39 -7.84
C ARG A 155 4.92 37.20 -8.77
N ILE A 156 3.78 37.20 -9.44
CA ILE A 156 3.52 36.30 -10.55
C ILE A 156 4.20 36.90 -11.78
N VAL A 157 5.22 36.23 -12.31
CA VAL A 157 6.10 36.76 -13.38
C VAL A 157 5.58 36.36 -14.77
N GLY A 158 4.96 35.20 -14.89
CA GLY A 158 4.37 34.74 -16.15
C GLY A 158 3.22 33.78 -15.90
N GLU A 159 2.14 33.95 -16.66
CA GLU A 159 1.08 32.97 -16.83
C GLU A 159 1.24 32.37 -18.23
N SER A 160 1.57 31.08 -18.31
CA SER A 160 1.48 30.38 -19.60
C SER A 160 0.05 29.89 -19.76
N CYS A 161 -0.65 30.42 -20.76
CA CYS A 161 -2.03 30.05 -21.13
C CYS A 161 -2.07 28.70 -21.87
N THR A 162 -1.44 27.67 -21.32
CA THR A 162 -1.77 26.30 -21.72
C THR A 162 -3.03 25.94 -20.97
N ASP A 163 -4.19 26.10 -21.61
CA ASP A 163 -5.47 25.73 -21.05
C ASP A 163 -5.53 24.20 -20.94
N ASP A 164 -5.08 23.66 -19.80
CA ASP A 164 -5.38 22.29 -19.42
C ASP A 164 -6.91 22.17 -19.27
N GLU A 165 -7.52 21.07 -19.72
CA GLU A 165 -9.00 20.84 -19.72
C GLU A 165 -9.69 21.06 -18.36
N HIS A 166 -8.90 21.11 -17.28
CA HIS A 166 -9.34 21.23 -15.90
C HIS A 166 -9.19 22.67 -15.36
N GLY A 167 -8.85 23.65 -16.21
CA GLY A 167 -8.69 25.06 -15.84
C GLY A 167 -7.47 25.36 -14.96
N ALA A 168 -6.53 24.41 -14.82
CA ALA A 168 -5.28 24.63 -14.11
C ALA A 168 -4.32 25.48 -14.95
N ARG A 169 -3.72 26.51 -14.34
CA ARG A 169 -2.78 27.42 -15.02
C ARG A 169 -1.35 27.18 -14.53
N ASN A 170 -0.41 27.02 -15.45
CA ASN A 170 1.01 26.99 -15.12
C ASN A 170 1.51 28.43 -14.94
N VAL A 171 2.07 28.73 -13.76
CA VAL A 171 2.49 30.08 -13.37
C VAL A 171 3.89 30.04 -12.76
N GLU A 172 4.74 30.99 -13.16
CA GLU A 172 6.05 31.23 -12.54
C GLU A 172 5.92 32.28 -11.44
N ILE A 173 6.22 31.90 -10.20
CA ILE A 173 6.11 32.75 -9.02
C ILE A 173 7.51 33.11 -8.53
N GLU A 174 7.83 34.41 -8.54
CA GLU A 174 9.06 34.95 -7.98
C GLU A 174 8.80 35.46 -6.56
N TYR A 175 9.59 35.01 -5.59
CA TYR A 175 9.45 35.40 -4.19
C TYR A 175 10.80 35.74 -3.56
N ALA A 176 10.78 36.64 -2.57
CA ALA A 176 11.99 37.08 -1.87
C ALA A 176 12.50 35.99 -0.92
N THR A 177 13.78 35.63 -1.02
CA THR A 177 14.46 34.66 -0.15
C THR A 177 15.50 35.34 0.73
N GLY A 178 15.41 35.11 2.04
CA GLY A 178 16.32 35.68 3.04
C GLY A 178 16.30 37.22 3.14
N SER A 179 17.37 37.78 3.72
CA SER A 179 17.50 39.22 4.01
C SER A 179 18.28 40.01 2.95
N ARG A 180 18.92 39.32 1.99
CA ARG A 180 19.83 39.95 1.01
C ARG A 180 19.19 40.25 -0.36
N GLY A 181 17.86 40.26 -0.42
CA GLY A 181 17.14 40.52 -1.68
C GLY A 181 17.34 39.44 -2.75
N ALA A 182 17.83 38.25 -2.37
CA ALA A 182 17.83 37.11 -3.26
C ALA A 182 16.37 36.78 -3.64
N LYS A 183 16.16 36.37 -4.88
CA LYS A 183 14.86 35.97 -5.37
C LYS A 183 14.92 34.52 -5.82
N SER A 184 13.90 33.76 -5.46
CA SER A 184 13.72 32.39 -5.94
C SER A 184 12.46 32.34 -6.79
N ARG A 185 12.43 31.36 -7.69
CA ARG A 185 11.33 31.15 -8.61
C ARG A 185 10.81 29.74 -8.45
N ASP A 186 9.50 29.61 -8.37
CA ASP A 186 8.81 28.32 -8.43
C ASP A 186 7.91 28.31 -9.66
N GLU A 187 7.96 27.22 -10.42
CA GLU A 187 6.97 26.92 -11.46
C GLU A 187 5.88 26.04 -10.84
N VAL A 188 4.65 26.53 -10.80
CA VAL A 188 3.53 25.82 -10.15
C VAL A 188 2.27 25.82 -10.99
N LYS A 189 1.50 24.74 -10.85
CA LYS A 189 0.12 24.65 -11.34
C LYS A 189 -0.82 25.27 -10.32
N LEU A 190 -1.37 26.43 -10.63
CA LEU A 190 -2.42 27.04 -9.83
C LEU A 190 -3.74 26.29 -10.05
N LEU A 191 -4.30 25.79 -8.95
CA LEU A 191 -5.58 25.11 -8.92
C LEU A 191 -6.72 26.15 -8.85
N PRO A 192 -7.79 26.00 -9.65
CA PRO A 192 -9.03 26.73 -9.45
C PRO A 192 -9.55 26.58 -8.02
N GLU A 193 -10.27 27.59 -7.52
CA GLU A 193 -10.78 27.61 -6.15
C GLU A 193 -11.64 26.38 -5.83
N GLU A 194 -12.47 25.94 -6.78
CA GLU A 194 -13.33 24.77 -6.64
C GLU A 194 -12.52 23.48 -6.45
N ILE A 195 -11.48 23.29 -7.26
CA ILE A 195 -10.59 22.12 -7.18
C ILE A 195 -9.77 22.17 -5.90
N LEU A 196 -9.31 23.35 -5.48
CA LEU A 196 -8.61 23.54 -4.21
C LEU A 196 -9.50 23.16 -3.02
N LYS A 197 -10.76 23.64 -2.99
CA LYS A 197 -11.75 23.28 -1.97
C LYS A 197 -11.99 21.77 -1.94
N ALA A 198 -12.26 21.17 -3.10
CA ALA A 198 -12.49 19.73 -3.21
C ALA A 198 -11.29 18.91 -2.72
N THR A 199 -10.07 19.32 -3.07
CA THR A 199 -8.82 18.65 -2.66
C THR A 199 -8.65 18.68 -1.14
N ILE A 200 -8.85 19.85 -0.51
CA ILE A 200 -8.71 19.99 0.95
C ILE A 200 -9.81 19.23 1.69
N THR A 201 -11.06 19.30 1.21
CA THR A 201 -12.17 18.52 1.77
C THR A 201 -11.90 17.03 1.66
N TYR A 202 -11.45 16.55 0.50
CA TYR A 202 -11.09 15.14 0.31
C TYR A 202 -10.02 14.67 1.28
N LEU A 203 -8.93 15.44 1.45
CA LEU A 203 -7.86 15.13 2.40
C LEU A 203 -8.39 15.04 3.84
N MET A 204 -9.35 15.87 4.22
CA MET A 204 -9.95 15.86 5.55
C MET A 204 -10.96 14.72 5.77
N THR A 205 -11.61 14.24 4.71
CA THR A 205 -12.65 13.19 4.81
C THR A 205 -12.15 11.77 4.54
N ALA A 206 -11.13 11.59 3.70
CA ALA A 206 -10.73 10.26 3.20
C ALA A 206 -9.71 9.52 4.10
N SER A 207 -9.09 10.22 5.05
CA SER A 207 -8.03 9.65 5.87
C SER A 207 -8.56 8.91 7.10
N ASN A 208 -7.94 7.77 7.42
CA ASN A 208 -8.18 7.05 8.66
C ASN A 208 -7.83 7.96 9.87
N GLU A 209 -8.46 7.77 11.03
CA GLU A 209 -8.23 8.62 12.22
C GLU A 209 -6.73 8.79 12.59
N SER A 210 -5.92 7.75 12.41
CA SER A 210 -4.47 7.78 12.64
C SER A 210 -3.73 8.69 11.66
N GLU A 211 -4.08 8.64 10.37
CA GLU A 211 -3.47 9.44 9.30
C GLU A 211 -4.00 10.88 9.32
N LEU A 212 -5.23 11.06 9.76
CA LEU A 212 -5.92 12.35 9.83
C LEU A 212 -5.17 13.35 10.71
N CYS A 213 -4.48 12.89 11.76
CA CYS A 213 -3.59 13.73 12.57
C CYS A 213 -2.41 14.29 11.76
N GLN A 214 -1.81 13.48 10.88
CA GLN A 214 -0.69 13.89 10.04
C GLN A 214 -1.17 14.77 8.88
N VAL A 215 -2.30 14.43 8.27
CA VAL A 215 -2.91 15.23 7.19
C VAL A 215 -3.30 16.61 7.70
N ARG A 216 -3.90 16.72 8.88
CA ARG A 216 -4.17 18.02 9.53
C ARG A 216 -2.90 18.84 9.71
N GLU A 217 -1.81 18.23 10.17
CA GLU A 217 -0.54 18.94 10.30
C GLU A 217 0.02 19.41 8.95
N ASN A 218 -0.12 18.59 7.90
CA ASN A 218 0.28 18.93 6.53
C ASN A 218 -0.54 20.08 5.93
N LEU A 219 -1.77 20.30 6.41
CA LEU A 219 -2.63 21.42 5.99
C LEU A 219 -2.26 22.75 6.64
N ARG A 220 -1.32 22.80 7.59
CA ARG A 220 -0.81 24.07 8.10
C ARG A 220 -0.09 24.81 6.96
N PRO A 221 -0.32 26.12 6.75
CA PRO A 221 0.27 26.84 5.62
C PRO A 221 1.79 26.71 5.48
N HIS A 222 2.52 26.70 6.61
CA HIS A 222 3.98 26.54 6.59
C HIS A 222 4.45 25.14 6.16
N VAL A 223 3.71 24.08 6.53
CA VAL A 223 4.02 22.70 6.13
C VAL A 223 3.56 22.45 4.70
N MET A 224 2.41 23.02 4.32
CA MET A 224 1.88 22.94 2.96
C MET A 224 2.86 23.54 1.95
N ALA A 225 3.52 24.66 2.28
CA ALA A 225 4.57 25.28 1.46
C ALA A 225 5.80 24.38 1.26
N GLU A 226 6.07 23.46 2.19
CA GLU A 226 7.16 22.48 2.11
C GLU A 226 6.74 21.27 1.26
N ILE A 227 5.54 20.71 1.51
CA ILE A 227 5.09 19.44 0.89
C ILE A 227 4.50 19.64 -0.50
N SER A 228 3.64 20.65 -0.69
CA SER A 228 2.94 20.92 -1.95
C SER A 228 2.95 22.41 -2.27
N PRO A 229 4.02 22.91 -2.93
CA PRO A 229 4.11 24.30 -3.35
C PRO A 229 2.93 24.73 -4.22
N SER A 230 2.43 23.86 -5.09
CA SER A 230 1.27 24.16 -5.96
C SER A 230 0.00 24.43 -5.16
N THR A 231 -0.33 23.58 -4.19
CA THR A 231 -1.52 23.79 -3.32
C THR A 231 -1.35 25.04 -2.46
N PHE A 232 -0.14 25.25 -1.91
CA PHE A 232 0.18 26.43 -1.12
C PHE A 232 0.01 27.73 -1.92
N TRP A 233 0.63 27.82 -3.10
CA TRP A 233 0.54 29.01 -3.93
C TRP A 233 -0.87 29.23 -4.51
N SER A 234 -1.62 28.16 -4.79
CA SER A 234 -3.04 28.26 -5.14
C SER A 234 -3.85 28.90 -4.02
N LEU A 235 -3.62 28.49 -2.77
CA LEU A 235 -4.24 29.10 -1.60
C LEU A 235 -3.86 30.58 -1.46
N VAL A 236 -2.57 30.91 -1.59
CA VAL A 236 -2.08 32.29 -1.52
C VAL A 236 -2.70 33.17 -2.60
N HIS A 237 -2.83 32.64 -3.81
CA HIS A 237 -3.44 33.33 -4.96
C HIS A 237 -4.92 33.63 -4.70
N VAL A 238 -5.72 32.65 -4.28
CA VAL A 238 -7.14 32.84 -3.95
C VAL A 238 -7.32 33.82 -2.78
N CYS A 239 -6.40 33.80 -1.81
CA CYS A 239 -6.52 34.62 -0.60
C CYS A 239 -5.95 36.04 -0.70
N GLY A 240 -5.20 36.35 -1.78
CA GLY A 240 -4.70 37.70 -2.07
C GLY A 240 -3.39 38.12 -1.40
N GLY A 241 -2.61 37.19 -0.82
CA GLY A 241 -1.32 37.50 -0.16
C GLY A 241 -1.41 38.46 1.05
N GLY A 242 -0.32 38.59 1.82
CA GLY A 242 -0.19 39.64 2.86
C GLY A 242 -1.14 39.53 4.08
N MET A 243 -1.94 38.47 4.16
CA MET A 243 -2.90 38.21 5.24
C MET A 243 -2.55 36.93 6.00
N ASP A 244 -3.21 36.74 7.13
CA ASP A 244 -3.17 35.49 7.88
C ASP A 244 -3.84 34.36 7.08
N LEU A 245 -3.00 33.53 6.46
CA LEU A 245 -3.42 32.41 5.62
C LEU A 245 -4.29 31.39 6.40
N GLU A 246 -4.09 31.26 7.71
CA GLU A 246 -4.89 30.34 8.55
C GLU A 246 -6.36 30.81 8.64
N THR A 247 -6.56 32.11 8.90
CA THR A 247 -7.90 32.71 8.95
C THR A 247 -8.62 32.59 7.61
N LYS A 248 -7.89 32.80 6.51
CA LYS A 248 -8.46 32.68 5.16
C LYS A 248 -8.81 31.24 4.78
N LEU A 249 -7.95 30.28 5.14
CA LEU A 249 -8.24 28.85 4.97
C LEU A 249 -9.53 28.47 5.72
N CYS A 250 -9.73 28.98 6.94
CA CYS A 250 -10.98 28.79 7.69
C CYS A 250 -12.20 29.41 6.97
N SER A 251 -12.03 30.58 6.34
CA SER A 251 -13.12 31.23 5.58
C SER A 251 -13.46 30.53 4.27
N LEU A 252 -12.48 29.84 3.65
CA LEU A 252 -12.67 29.12 2.40
C LEU A 252 -13.57 27.89 2.58
N LEU A 253 -13.46 27.24 3.74
CA LEU A 253 -14.13 25.98 4.07
C LEU A 253 -14.65 26.02 5.52
N PRO A 254 -15.69 26.81 5.82
CA PRO A 254 -16.19 26.98 7.19
C PRO A 254 -16.79 25.70 7.79
N GLU A 255 -17.12 24.72 6.96
CA GLU A 255 -17.72 23.43 7.35
C GLU A 255 -16.73 22.47 8.02
N LEU A 256 -15.42 22.68 7.84
CA LEU A 256 -14.37 21.79 8.36
C LEU A 256 -13.89 22.23 9.74
N ASP A 257 -13.45 21.26 10.54
CA ASP A 257 -12.86 21.49 11.86
C ASP A 257 -11.41 22.00 11.75
N TRP A 258 -11.24 23.30 11.99
CA TRP A 258 -9.95 24.00 11.97
C TRP A 258 -9.33 24.24 13.36
N THR A 259 -9.87 23.61 14.41
CA THR A 259 -9.37 23.79 15.79
C THR A 259 -7.88 23.42 15.91
N PHE A 260 -7.40 22.49 15.08
CA PHE A 260 -6.01 22.05 15.05
C PHE A 260 -5.02 23.15 14.63
N LEU A 261 -5.44 24.13 13.82
CA LEU A 261 -4.57 25.25 13.42
C LEU A 261 -4.18 26.08 14.63
N LYS A 262 -5.15 26.38 15.51
CA LYS A 262 -4.95 27.14 16.74
C LYS A 262 -4.14 26.37 17.78
N SER A 263 -4.30 25.05 17.85
CA SER A 263 -3.50 24.22 18.76
C SER A 263 -2.12 23.99 18.17
N ARG A 264 -1.10 24.71 18.64
CA ARG A 264 0.29 24.35 18.32
C ARG A 264 0.61 23.03 19.01
N LYS A 265 0.79 21.95 18.25
CA LYS A 265 1.32 20.71 18.80
C LYS A 265 2.71 21.04 19.33
N ARG A 266 2.88 21.09 20.65
CA ARG A 266 4.20 21.21 21.26
C ARG A 266 4.93 19.95 20.83
N THR A 267 5.94 20.10 19.98
CA THR A 267 6.87 19.01 19.72
C THR A 267 7.51 18.69 21.06
N ILE A 268 7.08 17.58 21.66
CA ILE A 268 7.71 17.07 22.86
C ILE A 268 9.16 16.85 22.44
N SER A 269 10.08 17.60 23.04
CA SER A 269 11.52 17.47 22.76
C SER A 269 11.90 16.00 22.78
N GLU A 270 12.83 15.55 21.94
CA GLU A 270 13.34 14.16 22.01
C GLU A 270 13.73 13.76 23.43
N LYS A 271 14.27 14.71 24.22
CA LYS A 271 14.56 14.51 25.64
C LYS A 271 13.31 14.29 26.49
N ALA A 272 12.23 15.02 26.21
CA ALA A 272 10.96 14.86 26.91
C ALA A 272 10.23 13.58 26.47
N ALA A 273 10.37 13.15 25.21
CA ALA A 273 9.87 11.88 24.72
C ALA A 273 10.63 10.70 25.37
N GLN A 274 11.96 10.77 25.40
CA GLN A 274 12.82 9.81 26.11
C GLN A 274 12.56 9.82 27.61
N ALA A 275 12.33 10.99 28.23
CA ALA A 275 11.98 11.07 29.65
C ALA A 275 10.64 10.39 29.93
N LEU A 276 9.64 10.57 29.06
CA LEU A 276 8.34 9.92 29.18
C LEU A 276 8.44 8.40 28.99
N GLU A 277 9.29 7.93 28.06
CA GLU A 277 9.57 6.51 27.88
C GLU A 277 10.32 5.91 29.07
N ASN A 278 11.36 6.58 29.57
CA ASN A 278 12.08 6.19 30.78
C ASN A 278 11.14 6.14 31.99
N GLU A 279 10.22 7.10 32.11
CA GLU A 279 9.21 7.11 33.17
C GLU A 279 8.26 5.91 33.06
N ARG A 280 7.86 5.50 31.85
CA ARG A 280 7.07 4.29 31.63
C ARG A 280 7.83 3.02 32.03
N LEU A 281 9.09 2.90 31.65
CA LEU A 281 9.93 1.76 32.03
C LEU A 281 10.11 1.67 33.55
N VAL A 282 10.39 2.80 34.21
CA VAL A 282 10.52 2.86 35.68
C VAL A 282 9.19 2.50 36.37
N LYS A 283 8.04 2.95 35.84
CA LYS A 283 6.72 2.59 36.36
C LYS A 283 6.43 1.09 36.21
N GLU A 284 6.78 0.51 35.08
CA GLU A 284 6.58 -0.92 34.83
C GLU A 284 7.49 -1.79 35.69
N GLU A 285 8.75 -1.39 35.88
CA GLU A 285 9.68 -2.07 36.79
C GLU A 285 9.20 -2.03 38.24
N LYS A 286 8.68 -0.88 38.70
CA LYS A 286 8.04 -0.76 40.03
C LYS A 286 6.85 -1.70 40.17
N ARG A 287 5.99 -1.80 39.15
CA ARG A 287 4.84 -2.72 39.15
C ARG A 287 5.28 -4.17 39.30
N ARG A 288 6.31 -4.60 38.56
CA ARG A 288 6.88 -5.95 38.66
C ARG A 288 7.43 -6.25 40.07
N LEU A 289 8.13 -5.29 40.68
CA LEU A 289 8.64 -5.44 42.04
C LEU A 289 7.53 -5.55 43.10
N GLU A 290 6.42 -4.83 42.92
CA GLU A 290 5.25 -4.94 43.81
C GLU A 290 4.52 -6.28 43.64
N GLU A 291 4.35 -6.76 42.41
CA GLU A 291 3.82 -8.09 42.12
C GLU A 291 4.69 -9.21 42.71
N ASP A 292 6.01 -9.09 42.64
CA ASP A 292 6.92 -10.04 43.27
C ASP A 292 6.84 -10.00 44.80
N LYS A 293 6.70 -8.81 45.38
CA LYS A 293 6.49 -8.64 46.84
C LYS A 293 5.15 -9.25 47.28
N SER A 294 4.07 -9.03 46.53
CA SER A 294 2.75 -9.59 46.84
C SER A 294 2.75 -11.11 46.69
N ARG A 295 3.41 -11.65 45.66
CA ARG A 295 3.59 -13.09 45.45
C ARG A 295 4.41 -13.75 46.57
N LYS A 296 5.47 -13.09 47.05
CA LYS A 296 6.25 -13.54 48.23
C LYS A 296 5.40 -13.52 49.50
N ARG A 297 4.56 -12.50 49.71
CA ARG A 297 3.61 -12.45 50.84
C ARG A 297 2.58 -13.57 50.77
N ALA A 298 1.97 -13.81 49.60
CA ALA A 298 1.01 -14.89 49.40
C ALA A 298 1.61 -16.29 49.66
N LYS A 299 2.87 -16.51 49.26
CA LYS A 299 3.59 -17.76 49.58
C LYS A 299 3.82 -17.95 51.08
N ARG A 300 4.13 -16.87 51.83
CA ARG A 300 4.29 -16.95 53.29
C ARG A 300 2.97 -17.28 53.99
N VAL A 301 1.86 -16.71 53.54
CA VAL A 301 0.53 -17.00 54.09
C VAL A 301 0.13 -18.45 53.81
N ARG A 302 0.32 -18.96 52.59
CA ARG A 302 0.03 -20.38 52.27
C ARG A 302 0.95 -21.37 52.98
N GLY A 303 2.21 -21.01 53.22
CA GLY A 303 3.16 -21.84 53.98
C GLY A 303 2.79 -21.96 55.46
N SER A 304 1.93 -21.08 56.00
CA SER A 304 1.44 -21.17 57.38
C SER A 304 0.12 -21.93 57.55
N THR A 305 -0.53 -22.37 56.46
CA THR A 305 -1.87 -22.99 56.51
C THR A 305 -1.89 -24.46 56.08
N SER A 306 -0.74 -25.11 55.91
CA SER A 306 -0.64 -26.53 55.54
C SER A 306 -0.29 -27.41 56.74
N HIS A 307 -1.07 -27.32 57.81
CA HIS A 307 -1.12 -28.34 58.85
C HIS A 307 -2.54 -28.42 59.44
N GLU A 308 -3.53 -28.77 58.61
CA GLU A 308 -4.76 -29.45 59.02
C GLU A 308 -5.50 -29.94 57.76
N GLY A 309 -6.10 -31.12 57.87
CA GLY A 309 -6.39 -32.05 56.77
C GLY A 309 -7.58 -31.71 55.88
N GLY A 310 -7.83 -32.58 54.89
CA GLY A 310 -9.06 -32.53 54.11
C GLY A 310 -8.95 -33.09 52.69
N GLU A 311 -9.07 -34.40 52.59
CA GLU A 311 -9.25 -35.20 51.37
C GLU A 311 -10.70 -35.04 50.86
N CYS A 312 -10.93 -34.51 49.65
CA CYS A 312 -12.24 -34.57 48.98
C CYS A 312 -12.14 -34.56 47.43
N ASP A 313 -12.61 -35.68 46.88
CA ASP A 313 -13.07 -36.07 45.55
C ASP A 313 -13.37 -35.04 44.42
N ALA A 314 -13.07 -35.50 43.20
CA ALA A 314 -13.44 -34.90 41.91
C ALA A 314 -14.64 -35.65 41.28
N PRO A 315 -15.55 -34.98 40.55
CA PRO A 315 -16.50 -35.66 39.67
C PRO A 315 -16.23 -35.41 38.19
N ALA A 316 -16.43 -36.48 37.42
CA ALA A 316 -16.34 -36.58 35.97
C ALA A 316 -17.73 -36.51 35.30
N GLY A 317 -17.74 -36.03 34.06
CA GLY A 317 -18.58 -36.59 32.99
C GLY A 317 -19.90 -35.87 32.66
N ILE A 318 -20.00 -35.34 31.43
CA ILE A 318 -21.29 -35.07 30.78
C ILE A 318 -21.29 -35.68 29.37
N LYS A 319 -22.30 -36.53 29.12
CA LYS A 319 -22.59 -37.33 27.93
C LYS A 319 -23.32 -36.49 26.84
N LYS A 320 -23.08 -36.82 25.57
CA LYS A 320 -23.84 -36.37 24.39
C LYS A 320 -25.04 -37.28 24.09
N MET A 321 -26.09 -36.72 23.49
CA MET A 321 -27.17 -37.42 22.77
C MET A 321 -27.33 -36.89 21.32
N PRO A 322 -27.97 -37.64 20.41
CA PRO A 322 -27.87 -37.46 18.96
C PRO A 322 -29.16 -37.02 18.22
N GLU A 323 -28.91 -36.51 17.01
CA GLU A 323 -29.64 -36.58 15.71
C GLU A 323 -31.16 -36.36 15.58
N ASP A 324 -31.53 -35.45 14.66
CA ASP A 324 -32.36 -35.66 13.45
C ASP A 324 -32.46 -34.33 12.66
N GLN A 325 -33.01 -34.20 11.45
CA GLN A 325 -32.75 -34.76 10.13
C GLN A 325 -33.44 -33.81 9.11
N GLN A 326 -33.02 -33.87 7.84
CA GLN A 326 -33.68 -33.40 6.59
C GLN A 326 -33.41 -31.99 6.01
N VAL A 327 -32.94 -32.01 4.74
CA VAL A 327 -33.42 -31.32 3.51
C VAL A 327 -32.23 -31.19 2.53
N SER A 328 -32.42 -31.82 1.38
CA SER A 328 -31.56 -31.95 0.20
C SER A 328 -31.73 -30.70 -0.71
N ASP A 329 -30.97 -30.36 -1.76
CA ASP A 329 -30.19 -31.08 -2.77
C ASP A 329 -29.21 -30.11 -3.46
N LEU A 330 -28.35 -30.63 -4.36
CA LEU A 330 -27.27 -29.99 -5.15
C LEU A 330 -25.87 -30.15 -4.54
N LEU A 331 -24.91 -30.65 -5.32
CA LEU A 331 -23.51 -31.09 -5.01
C LEU A 331 -23.38 -32.55 -4.52
N GLY A 332 -23.20 -33.47 -5.48
CA GLY A 332 -23.32 -34.93 -5.30
C GLY A 332 -22.14 -35.68 -4.67
N GLU A 333 -20.92 -35.15 -4.60
CA GLU A 333 -19.77 -35.95 -4.09
C GLU A 333 -18.89 -35.25 -3.05
N THR A 334 -19.20 -34.01 -2.68
CA THR A 334 -18.44 -33.23 -1.68
C THR A 334 -19.04 -33.27 -0.27
N LYS A 335 -20.30 -33.69 -0.12
CA LYS A 335 -21.10 -33.53 1.11
C LYS A 335 -20.61 -34.30 2.34
N ARG A 336 -20.03 -35.50 2.18
CA ARG A 336 -19.50 -36.28 3.32
C ARG A 336 -18.21 -35.66 3.88
N SER A 337 -17.39 -35.07 3.02
CA SER A 337 -16.12 -34.45 3.43
C SER A 337 -16.37 -33.07 4.06
N THR A 338 -17.33 -32.30 3.53
CA THR A 338 -17.71 -31.00 4.10
C THR A 338 -18.40 -31.13 5.45
N ARG A 339 -19.35 -32.06 5.64
CA ARG A 339 -19.94 -32.29 6.98
C ARG A 339 -18.90 -32.71 8.02
N LYS A 340 -17.93 -33.55 7.64
CA LYS A 340 -16.81 -33.89 8.53
C LYS A 340 -15.96 -32.66 8.84
N PHE A 341 -15.67 -31.81 7.86
CA PHE A 341 -14.97 -30.53 8.09
C PHE A 341 -15.72 -29.64 9.08
N PHE A 342 -17.00 -29.39 8.83
CA PHE A 342 -17.84 -28.55 9.68
C PHE A 342 -18.01 -29.12 11.09
N ALA A 343 -18.16 -30.44 11.22
CA ALA A 343 -18.20 -31.13 12.52
C ALA A 343 -16.85 -31.09 13.26
N LEU A 344 -15.73 -31.15 12.54
CA LEU A 344 -14.38 -31.07 13.12
C LEU A 344 -14.05 -29.66 13.63
N VAL A 345 -14.52 -28.64 12.91
CA VAL A 345 -14.31 -27.23 13.27
C VAL A 345 -15.39 -26.71 14.26
N GLY A 346 -16.45 -27.50 14.50
CA GLY A 346 -17.54 -27.13 15.41
C GLY A 346 -18.41 -25.97 14.89
N ILE A 347 -18.54 -25.85 13.56
CA ILE A 347 -19.35 -24.81 12.92
C ILE A 347 -20.55 -25.48 12.25
N ASP A 348 -21.75 -25.05 12.61
CA ASP A 348 -22.98 -25.48 11.93
C ASP A 348 -22.97 -25.03 10.46
N PRO A 349 -23.18 -25.93 9.47
CA PRO A 349 -23.24 -25.54 8.07
C PRO A 349 -24.58 -24.82 7.82
N PRO A 350 -24.56 -23.60 7.26
CA PRO A 350 -24.53 -23.55 5.79
C PRO A 350 -23.78 -22.37 5.16
N ASN A 351 -23.07 -21.51 5.91
CA ASN A 351 -22.61 -20.24 5.36
C ASN A 351 -21.12 -20.25 4.96
N VAL A 352 -20.84 -20.11 3.66
CA VAL A 352 -19.47 -20.00 3.09
C VAL A 352 -18.70 -18.85 3.76
N PHE A 353 -19.41 -17.80 4.19
CA PHE A 353 -18.85 -16.68 4.95
C PHE A 353 -18.25 -17.08 6.31
N SER A 354 -18.81 -18.09 6.99
CA SER A 354 -18.27 -18.57 8.27
C SER A 354 -16.92 -19.26 8.07
N VAL A 355 -16.76 -20.00 6.98
CA VAL A 355 -15.49 -20.64 6.61
C VAL A 355 -14.45 -19.58 6.23
N ALA A 356 -14.85 -18.59 5.43
CA ALA A 356 -13.96 -17.49 5.03
C ALA A 356 -13.46 -16.65 6.23
N SER A 357 -14.23 -16.62 7.31
CA SER A 357 -13.92 -15.89 8.55
C SER A 357 -13.05 -16.65 9.53
N LEU A 358 -12.72 -17.93 9.25
CA LEU A 358 -11.78 -18.68 10.06
C LEU A 358 -10.37 -18.09 9.97
N ASP A 359 -9.66 -18.12 11.09
CA ASP A 359 -8.21 -17.89 11.10
C ASP A 359 -7.51 -18.94 10.24
N ALA A 360 -6.45 -18.51 9.55
CA ALA A 360 -5.71 -19.36 8.63
C ALA A 360 -5.23 -20.64 9.32
N ASP A 361 -4.65 -20.52 10.52
CA ASP A 361 -4.13 -21.64 11.30
C ASP A 361 -5.23 -22.68 11.63
N VAL A 362 -6.44 -22.21 11.97
CA VAL A 362 -7.58 -23.08 12.30
C VAL A 362 -8.05 -23.82 11.05
N PHE A 363 -8.15 -23.11 9.92
CA PHE A 363 -8.55 -23.68 8.64
C PHE A 363 -7.52 -24.71 8.12
N ILE A 364 -6.23 -24.37 8.19
CA ILE A 364 -5.12 -25.24 7.79
C ILE A 364 -5.14 -26.51 8.64
N LYS A 365 -5.22 -26.37 9.96
CA LYS A 365 -5.26 -27.52 10.87
C LYS A 365 -6.44 -28.46 10.56
N ALA A 366 -7.63 -27.90 10.36
CA ALA A 366 -8.81 -28.67 10.01
C ALA A 366 -8.68 -29.41 8.66
N LEU A 367 -8.12 -28.75 7.64
CA LEU A 367 -7.86 -29.38 6.35
C LEU A 367 -6.80 -30.49 6.42
N CYS A 368 -5.73 -30.28 7.18
CA CYS A 368 -4.68 -31.27 7.37
C CYS A 368 -5.21 -32.52 8.08
N GLU A 369 -6.07 -32.36 9.10
CA GLU A 369 -6.72 -33.47 9.80
C GLU A 369 -7.65 -34.29 8.89
N LEU A 370 -8.40 -33.64 7.99
CA LEU A 370 -9.30 -34.35 7.06
C LEU A 370 -8.60 -35.07 5.91
N LYS A 371 -7.50 -34.50 5.43
CA LYS A 371 -6.73 -35.05 4.30
C LYS A 371 -5.61 -35.99 4.75
N GLY A 372 -5.56 -36.37 6.02
CA GLY A 372 -4.54 -37.27 6.55
C GLY A 372 -3.11 -36.75 6.35
N GLY A 373 -2.90 -35.44 6.47
CA GLY A 373 -1.57 -34.81 6.40
C GLY A 373 -0.97 -34.64 4.99
N GLN A 374 -1.72 -34.91 3.92
CA GLN A 374 -1.19 -34.81 2.55
C GLN A 374 -1.16 -33.39 1.96
N LEU A 375 -1.79 -32.40 2.60
CA LEU A 375 -1.84 -31.02 2.11
C LEU A 375 -0.77 -30.18 2.78
N THR A 376 0.03 -29.44 2.00
CA THR A 376 1.00 -28.48 2.56
C THR A 376 0.28 -27.23 3.07
N GLU A 377 0.90 -26.52 4.02
CA GLU A 377 0.41 -25.26 4.57
C GLU A 377 0.09 -24.24 3.46
N ALA A 378 1.00 -24.08 2.50
CA ALA A 378 0.82 -23.21 1.34
C ALA A 378 -0.41 -23.57 0.49
N GLN A 379 -0.69 -24.87 0.29
CA GLN A 379 -1.88 -25.32 -0.45
C GLN A 379 -3.19 -25.07 0.32
N ALA A 380 -3.14 -25.08 1.66
CA ALA A 380 -4.30 -24.75 2.49
C ALA A 380 -4.57 -23.24 2.48
N GLU A 381 -3.51 -22.41 2.57
CA GLU A 381 -3.61 -20.95 2.44
C GLU A 381 -4.17 -20.55 1.08
N GLU A 382 -3.64 -21.13 -0.02
CA GLU A 382 -4.13 -20.86 -1.38
C GLU A 382 -5.63 -21.18 -1.51
N LYS A 383 -6.08 -22.30 -0.92
CA LYS A 383 -7.50 -22.67 -0.91
C LYS A 383 -8.35 -21.74 -0.05
N LEU A 384 -7.85 -21.30 1.10
CA LEU A 384 -8.54 -20.33 1.94
C LEU A 384 -8.70 -19.00 1.21
N GLU A 385 -7.66 -18.54 0.53
CA GLU A 385 -7.68 -17.33 -0.27
C GLU A 385 -8.68 -17.44 -1.43
N ALA A 386 -8.74 -18.59 -2.11
CA ALA A 386 -9.73 -18.85 -3.16
C ALA A 386 -11.18 -18.81 -2.62
N ILE A 387 -11.43 -19.43 -1.47
CA ILE A 387 -12.74 -19.40 -0.80
C ILE A 387 -13.12 -17.97 -0.41
N ARG A 388 -12.17 -17.22 0.16
CA ARG A 388 -12.35 -15.81 0.54
C ARG A 388 -12.66 -14.95 -0.68
N LYS A 389 -11.93 -15.09 -1.80
CA LYS A 389 -12.20 -14.39 -3.07
C LYS A 389 -13.59 -14.71 -3.62
N HIS A 390 -13.96 -15.99 -3.69
CA HIS A 390 -15.28 -16.40 -4.15
C HIS A 390 -16.39 -15.84 -3.26
N SER A 391 -16.21 -15.89 -1.93
CA SER A 391 -17.16 -15.35 -0.96
C SER A 391 -17.32 -13.84 -1.11
N ALA A 392 -16.22 -13.11 -1.32
CA ALA A 392 -16.26 -11.68 -1.55
C ALA A 392 -16.99 -11.31 -2.84
N SER A 393 -16.78 -12.07 -3.94
CA SER A 393 -17.52 -11.89 -5.20
C SER A 393 -19.01 -12.11 -5.01
N ALA A 394 -19.40 -13.23 -4.37
CA ALA A 394 -20.80 -13.53 -4.10
C ALA A 394 -21.48 -12.47 -3.22
N LEU A 395 -20.76 -11.91 -2.24
CA LEU A 395 -21.28 -10.82 -1.40
C LEU A 395 -21.39 -9.50 -2.18
N PHE A 396 -20.45 -9.22 -3.08
CA PHE A 396 -20.49 -8.05 -3.95
C PHE A 396 -21.70 -8.10 -4.89
N GLU A 397 -21.92 -9.25 -5.55
CA GLU A 397 -23.12 -9.53 -6.36
C GLU A 397 -24.41 -9.40 -5.54
N GLN A 398 -24.41 -9.86 -4.28
CA GLN A 398 -25.57 -9.71 -3.40
C GLN A 398 -25.87 -8.24 -3.05
N ILE A 399 -24.84 -7.41 -2.86
CA ILE A 399 -25.00 -6.00 -2.48
C ILE A 399 -25.47 -5.17 -3.68
N VAL A 400 -24.81 -5.33 -4.84
CA VAL A 400 -25.11 -4.55 -6.04
C VAL A 400 -26.44 -4.98 -6.64
N GLY A 401 -26.70 -6.30 -6.69
CA GLY A 401 -27.81 -6.91 -7.40
C GLY A 401 -27.32 -7.83 -8.51
N ARG A 402 -28.24 -8.59 -9.12
CA ARG A 402 -27.92 -9.58 -10.17
C ARG A 402 -27.80 -8.99 -11.58
N GLY A 403 -27.67 -7.68 -11.74
CA GLY A 403 -27.41 -7.08 -13.05
C GLY A 403 -25.98 -7.38 -13.48
N GLU A 404 -25.77 -8.32 -14.40
CA GLU A 404 -24.44 -8.62 -14.95
C GLU A 404 -23.79 -7.37 -15.55
N ASP A 405 -24.58 -6.53 -16.24
CA ASP A 405 -24.14 -5.26 -16.82
C ASP A 405 -23.62 -4.26 -15.78
N GLU A 406 -24.30 -4.16 -14.62
CA GLU A 406 -23.91 -3.21 -13.56
C GLU A 406 -22.57 -3.62 -12.92
N LEU A 407 -22.37 -4.93 -12.72
CA LEU A 407 -21.14 -5.48 -12.17
C LEU A 407 -19.97 -5.27 -13.14
N GLU A 408 -20.19 -5.45 -14.44
CA GLU A 408 -19.17 -5.26 -15.46
C GLU A 408 -18.77 -3.79 -15.61
N ILE A 409 -19.72 -2.85 -15.59
CA ILE A 409 -19.45 -1.41 -15.61
C ILE A 409 -18.69 -0.97 -14.35
N LEU A 410 -19.11 -1.43 -13.16
CA LEU A 410 -18.40 -1.13 -11.91
C LEU A 410 -16.95 -1.62 -11.93
N LYS A 411 -16.73 -2.81 -12.48
CA LYS A 411 -15.41 -3.41 -12.59
C LYS A 411 -14.53 -2.69 -13.61
N ASN A 412 -15.05 -2.44 -14.82
CA ASN A 412 -14.27 -1.89 -15.93
C ASN A 412 -14.05 -0.38 -15.80
N THR A 413 -15.07 0.37 -15.40
CA THR A 413 -15.02 1.84 -15.36
C THR A 413 -14.53 2.36 -14.02
N CYS A 414 -14.97 1.74 -12.92
CA CYS A 414 -14.69 2.25 -11.57
C CYS A 414 -13.59 1.46 -10.83
N GLY A 415 -13.15 0.31 -11.37
CA GLY A 415 -12.19 -0.57 -10.71
C GLY A 415 -12.73 -1.20 -9.42
N VAL A 416 -14.06 -1.30 -9.29
CA VAL A 416 -14.74 -1.80 -8.09
C VAL A 416 -15.14 -3.25 -8.34
N SER A 417 -14.53 -4.20 -7.63
CA SER A 417 -14.92 -5.62 -7.74
C SER A 417 -15.04 -6.35 -6.41
N THR A 418 -14.92 -5.65 -5.29
CA THR A 418 -15.16 -6.21 -3.95
C THR A 418 -16.06 -5.31 -3.11
N PRO A 419 -16.69 -5.85 -2.05
CA PRO A 419 -17.44 -5.03 -1.10
C PRO A 419 -16.56 -3.96 -0.44
N PHE A 420 -15.28 -4.23 -0.25
CA PHE A 420 -14.36 -3.26 0.34
C PHE A 420 -14.10 -2.06 -0.60
N ASP A 421 -14.07 -2.30 -1.91
CA ASP A 421 -13.95 -1.21 -2.90
C ASP A 421 -15.22 -0.36 -2.96
N LEU A 422 -16.41 -0.98 -2.86
CA LEU A 422 -17.68 -0.23 -2.73
C LEU A 422 -17.67 0.67 -1.50
N PHE A 423 -17.24 0.13 -0.35
CA PHE A 423 -17.11 0.92 0.87
C PHE A 423 -16.16 2.12 0.69
N ARG A 424 -15.10 1.96 -0.10
CA ARG A 424 -14.13 3.02 -0.43
C ARG A 424 -14.62 4.04 -1.44
N LEU A 425 -15.77 3.84 -2.08
CA LEU A 425 -16.38 4.85 -2.95
C LEU A 425 -16.85 6.12 -2.21
N LYS A 426 -16.68 6.20 -0.88
CA LYS A 426 -16.89 7.43 -0.08
C LYS A 426 -15.95 8.60 -0.45
N VAL A 427 -15.02 8.40 -1.38
CA VAL A 427 -14.28 9.50 -2.00
C VAL A 427 -15.28 10.41 -2.74
N PRO A 428 -15.45 11.69 -2.33
CA PRO A 428 -16.41 12.60 -2.96
C PRO A 428 -16.21 12.64 -4.48
N GLY A 429 -17.31 12.47 -5.23
CA GLY A 429 -17.32 12.50 -6.70
C GLY A 429 -17.24 11.14 -7.37
N ARG A 430 -16.71 10.09 -6.70
CA ARG A 430 -16.73 8.73 -7.28
C ARG A 430 -18.13 8.12 -7.28
N ASP A 431 -18.93 8.39 -6.26
CA ASP A 431 -20.34 8.00 -6.21
C ASP A 431 -21.16 8.66 -7.33
N MET A 432 -20.87 9.94 -7.64
CA MET A 432 -21.48 10.63 -8.78
C MET A 432 -21.07 10.03 -10.13
N MET A 433 -19.79 9.62 -10.27
CA MET A 433 -19.31 8.95 -11.49
C MET A 433 -20.03 7.62 -11.70
N VAL A 434 -20.11 6.80 -10.65
CA VAL A 434 -20.84 5.52 -10.67
C VAL A 434 -22.31 5.72 -11.01
N SER A 435 -22.98 6.70 -10.39
CA SER A 435 -24.38 7.03 -10.68
C SER A 435 -24.60 7.44 -12.14
N LYS A 436 -23.68 8.24 -12.70
CA LYS A 436 -23.75 8.69 -14.09
C LYS A 436 -23.51 7.54 -15.08
N ASP A 437 -22.49 6.71 -14.84
CA ASP A 437 -22.10 5.64 -15.77
C ASP A 437 -23.10 4.49 -15.77
N LEU A 438 -23.70 4.17 -14.62
CA LEU A 438 -24.72 3.12 -14.51
C LEU A 438 -26.14 3.63 -14.81
N SER A 439 -26.34 4.94 -14.93
CA SER A 439 -27.69 5.55 -14.97
C SER A 439 -28.56 5.15 -13.76
N VAL A 440 -27.92 4.96 -12.60
CA VAL A 440 -28.56 4.56 -11.35
C VAL A 440 -28.62 5.76 -10.40
N ASP A 441 -29.73 5.91 -9.68
CA ASP A 441 -29.89 7.00 -8.72
C ASP A 441 -28.82 6.93 -7.60
N LEU A 442 -28.31 8.09 -7.19
CA LEU A 442 -27.30 8.23 -6.15
C LEU A 442 -27.74 7.60 -4.82
N SER A 443 -29.05 7.54 -4.57
CA SER A 443 -29.64 6.89 -3.40
C SER A 443 -29.35 5.38 -3.35
N ILE A 444 -29.36 4.71 -4.50
CA ILE A 444 -29.06 3.28 -4.64
C ILE A 444 -27.57 3.02 -4.42
N VAL A 445 -26.70 3.85 -5.01
CA VAL A 445 -25.24 3.74 -4.81
C VAL A 445 -24.89 3.92 -3.32
N ARG A 446 -25.54 4.86 -2.63
CA ARG A 446 -25.38 5.04 -1.18
C ARG A 446 -25.89 3.85 -0.37
N SER A 447 -26.96 3.19 -0.83
CA SER A 447 -27.44 1.93 -0.22
C SER A 447 -26.40 0.82 -0.34
N TRP A 448 -25.80 0.63 -1.52
CA TRP A 448 -24.71 -0.33 -1.74
C TRP A 448 -23.52 -0.05 -0.82
N GLN A 449 -23.10 1.22 -0.70
CA GLN A 449 -22.02 1.64 0.21
C GLN A 449 -22.33 1.31 1.67
N LYS A 450 -23.56 1.52 2.12
CA LYS A 450 -23.99 1.22 3.50
C LYS A 450 -23.95 -0.28 3.77
N GLN A 451 -24.49 -1.11 2.85
CA GLN A 451 -24.46 -2.56 2.98
C GLN A 451 -23.03 -3.11 2.94
N ALA A 452 -22.19 -2.56 2.06
CA ALA A 452 -20.76 -2.87 2.00
C ALA A 452 -20.04 -2.49 3.32
N GLN A 453 -20.37 -1.34 3.91
CA GLN A 453 -19.82 -0.93 5.21
C GLN A 453 -20.21 -1.91 6.33
N GLU A 454 -21.48 -2.33 6.38
CA GLU A 454 -21.97 -3.32 7.35
C GLU A 454 -21.27 -4.68 7.16
N ALA A 455 -21.11 -5.12 5.91
CA ALA A 455 -20.40 -6.35 5.55
C ALA A 455 -18.93 -6.31 5.97
N VAL A 456 -18.21 -5.23 5.69
CA VAL A 456 -16.79 -5.05 6.06
C VAL A 456 -16.63 -4.94 7.58
N GLY A 457 -17.61 -4.34 8.28
CA GLY A 457 -17.64 -4.31 9.74
C GLY A 457 -17.86 -5.69 10.36
N LYS A 458 -18.67 -6.54 9.71
CA LYS A 458 -18.94 -7.92 10.16
C LYS A 458 -17.80 -8.89 9.84
N TYR A 459 -17.11 -8.70 8.71
CA TYR A 459 -16.10 -9.62 8.20
C TYR A 459 -14.78 -8.88 7.92
N GLU A 460 -13.91 -8.81 8.92
CA GLU A 460 -12.65 -8.05 8.86
C GLU A 460 -11.71 -8.50 7.73
N TRP A 461 -11.75 -9.78 7.35
CA TRP A 461 -10.93 -10.34 6.27
C TRP A 461 -11.24 -9.73 4.89
N LEU A 462 -12.43 -9.12 4.70
CA LEU A 462 -12.74 -8.40 3.46
C LEU A 462 -11.79 -7.22 3.21
N LYS A 463 -11.21 -6.62 4.26
CA LYS A 463 -10.21 -5.54 4.13
C LYS A 463 -8.88 -6.02 3.52
N GLN A 464 -8.60 -7.33 3.61
CA GLN A 464 -7.35 -7.94 3.14
C GLN A 464 -7.43 -8.35 1.67
N ILE A 465 -8.63 -8.57 1.15
CA ILE A 465 -8.83 -8.82 -0.28
C ILE A 465 -8.71 -7.50 -1.00
N ARG A 466 -7.48 -7.17 -1.37
CA ARG A 466 -7.25 -6.17 -2.39
C ARG A 466 -7.63 -6.78 -3.71
N THR A 467 -8.44 -6.08 -4.47
CA THR A 467 -8.53 -6.30 -5.90
C THR A 467 -7.13 -6.19 -6.48
N LEU A 468 -6.72 -7.26 -7.17
CA LEU A 468 -5.63 -7.15 -8.13
C LEU A 468 -6.18 -6.25 -9.24
N GLY A 469 -5.99 -4.94 -9.07
CA GLY A 469 -6.25 -3.96 -10.10
C GLY A 469 -5.45 -4.26 -11.35
#